data_AF-A0A5B8VX16-F1
#
_entry.id   AF-A0A5B8VX16-F1
#
_cell.length_a   1.000
_cell.length_b   1.000
_cell.length_c   1.000
_cell.angle_alpha   90.00
_cell.angle_beta   90.00
_cell.angle_gamma   90.00
#
_symmetry.space_group_name_H-M   'P 1'
#
loop_
_entity.id
_entity.type
_entity.pdbx_description
1 polymer ?
#
loop_
_entity_poly.entity_id
_entity_poly.type
_entity_poly.pdbx_seq_one_letter_code
_entity_poly.pdbx_strand_id
1 'polypeptide(L)' 'MQVQVDIGFENLIRIVKQLPKDQLLKFKKELDKEIVEDNELKDLKSFLLDAPVFTDEQIATIEQTRKEINKWRLK' A
#
# COMPACT_ATOMS: atom_id res chain seq x y z
N MET A 1 -15.76 -20.97 -29.62
CA MET A 1 -16.98 -20.30 -29.11
C MET A 1 -16.69 -19.83 -27.70
N GLN A 2 -16.47 -18.53 -27.50
CA GLN A 2 -16.38 -17.95 -26.15
C GLN A 2 -17.79 -17.53 -25.76
N VAL A 3 -18.36 -18.23 -24.79
CA VAL A 3 -19.68 -17.87 -24.26
C VAL A 3 -19.46 -16.69 -23.33
N GLN A 4 -19.67 -15.47 -23.84
CA GLN A 4 -19.81 -14.28 -22.99
C GLN A 4 -21.15 -14.41 -22.29
N VAL A 5 -21.14 -15.01 -21.10
CA VAL A 5 -22.32 -15.04 -20.24
C VAL A 5 -22.35 -13.70 -19.51
N ASP A 6 -23.32 -12.86 -19.87
CA ASP A 6 -23.60 -11.60 -19.17
C ASP A 6 -24.30 -11.94 -17.84
N ILE A 7 -23.51 -12.40 -16.87
CA ILE A 7 -24.02 -12.80 -15.55
C ILE A 7 -24.12 -11.54 -14.70
N GLY A 8 -25.33 -11.07 -14.47
CA GLY A 8 -25.59 -10.01 -13.49
C GLY A 8 -25.05 -10.38 -12.10
N PHE A 9 -24.55 -9.39 -11.37
CA PHE A 9 -23.88 -9.55 -10.08
C PHE A 9 -24.69 -10.39 -9.05
N GLU A 10 -26.02 -10.25 -9.05
CA GLU A 10 -26.90 -11.03 -8.18
C GLU A 10 -26.90 -12.54 -8.49
N ASN A 11 -26.76 -12.91 -9.76
CA ASN A 11 -26.68 -14.30 -10.19
C ASN A 11 -25.33 -14.91 -9.79
N LEU A 12 -24.24 -14.14 -9.85
CA LEU A 12 -22.94 -14.58 -9.33
C LEU A 12 -23.00 -14.84 -7.83
N ILE A 13 -23.64 -13.95 -7.05
CA ILE A 13 -23.81 -14.16 -5.60
C ILE A 13 -24.57 -15.45 -5.30
N ARG A 14 -25.62 -15.75 -6.07
CA ARG A 14 -26.39 -17.00 -5.90
C ARG A 14 -25.54 -18.23 -6.16
N ILE A 15 -24.74 -18.22 -7.23
CA ILE A 15 -23.84 -19.31 -7.59
C ILE A 15 -22.77 -19.49 -6.49
N VAL A 16 -22.16 -18.39 -6.05
CA VAL A 16 -21.14 -18.43 -4.99
C VAL A 16 -21.70 -18.98 -3.68
N LYS A 17 -22.92 -18.60 -3.29
CA LYS A 17 -23.58 -19.12 -2.08
C LYS A 17 -23.95 -20.60 -2.14
N GLN A 18 -24.05 -21.18 -3.35
CA GLN A 18 -24.33 -22.60 -3.55
C GLN A 18 -23.07 -23.48 -3.54
N LEU A 19 -21.88 -22.87 -3.51
CA LEU A 19 -20.62 -23.62 -3.47
C LEU A 19 -20.42 -24.34 -2.12
N PRO A 20 -19.78 -25.53 -2.13
CA PRO A 20 -19.34 -26.20 -0.90
C PRO A 20 -18.39 -25.32 -0.08
N LYS A 21 -18.36 -25.52 1.25
CA LYS A 21 -17.52 -24.72 2.17
C LYS A 21 -16.05 -24.63 1.75
N ASP A 22 -15.48 -25.73 1.23
CA ASP A 22 -14.09 -25.77 0.80
C ASP A 22 -13.82 -24.93 -0.45
N GLN A 23 -14.81 -24.82 -1.34
CA GLN A 23 -14.75 -24.01 -2.56
C GLN A 23 -14.99 -22.52 -2.23
N LEU A 24 -15.88 -22.22 -1.29
CA LEU A 24 -16.06 -20.87 -0.75
C LEU A 24 -14.78 -20.33 -0.09
N LEU A 25 -14.06 -21.17 0.66
CA LEU A 25 -12.79 -20.80 1.27
C LEU A 25 -11.70 -20.50 0.23
N LYS A 26 -11.66 -21.27 -0.86
CA LYS A 26 -10.74 -21.01 -1.99
C LYS A 26 -11.11 -19.73 -2.72
N PHE A 27 -12.39 -19.53 -3.03
CA PHE A 27 -12.90 -18.33 -3.69
C PHE A 27 -12.60 -17.07 -2.89
N LYS A 28 -12.82 -17.11 -1.56
CA LYS A 28 -12.46 -16.01 -0.67
C LYS A 28 -10.95 -15.70 -0.70
N LYS A 29 -10.10 -16.73 -0.66
CA LYS A 29 -8.64 -16.56 -0.76
C LYS A 29 -8.19 -15.95 -2.09
N GLU A 30 -8.86 -16.24 -3.19
CA GLU A 30 -8.56 -15.65 -4.49
C GLU A 30 -9.00 -14.18 -4.55
N LEU A 31 -10.21 -13.86 -4.05
CA LEU A 31 -10.69 -12.49 -3.90
C LEU A 31 -9.78 -11.63 -3.01
N ASP A 32 -9.37 -12.18 -1.86
CA ASP A 32 -8.49 -11.47 -0.92
C ASP A 32 -7.11 -11.18 -1.55
N LYS A 33 -6.65 -11.96 -2.55
CA LYS A 33 -5.40 -11.67 -3.27
C LYS A 33 -5.53 -10.49 -4.23
N GLU A 34 -6.63 -10.41 -4.99
CA GLU A 34 -6.87 -9.31 -5.93
C GLU A 34 -7.14 -7.98 -5.21
N ILE A 35 -7.75 -8.01 -4.01
CA ILE A 35 -8.03 -6.79 -3.23
C ILE A 35 -6.75 -6.17 -2.62
N VAL A 36 -5.66 -6.94 -2.49
CA VAL A 36 -4.40 -6.45 -1.90
C VAL A 36 -3.65 -5.48 -2.83
N GLU A 37 -3.75 -5.63 -4.15
CA GLU A 37 -3.00 -4.80 -5.11
C GLU A 37 -3.32 -3.30 -5.01
N ASP A 38 -4.54 -2.94 -4.58
CA ASP A 38 -4.97 -1.54 -4.45
C ASP A 38 -4.57 -0.90 -3.11
N ASN A 39 -4.11 -1.70 -2.14
CA ASN A 39 -3.67 -1.23 -0.82
C ASN A 39 -2.18 -0.88 -0.75
N GLU A 40 -1.34 -1.42 -1.65
CA GLU A 40 0.10 -1.18 -1.61
C GLU A 40 0.47 0.30 -1.81
N LEU A 41 -0.26 1.03 -2.65
CA LEU A 41 -0.04 2.48 -2.85
C LEU A 41 -0.50 3.32 -1.66
N LYS A 42 -1.58 2.91 -0.97
CA LYS A 42 -2.01 3.57 0.26
C LYS A 42 -1.02 3.31 1.40
N ASP A 43 -0.44 2.12 1.45
CA ASP A 43 0.58 1.73 2.41
C ASP A 43 1.87 2.55 2.22
N LEU A 44 2.33 2.69 0.98
CA LEU A 44 3.52 3.50 0.66
C LEU A 44 3.35 4.97 1.08
N LYS A 45 2.18 5.56 0.83
CA LYS A 45 1.91 6.96 1.21
C LYS A 45 1.96 7.14 2.73
N SER A 46 1.32 6.25 3.49
CA SER A 46 1.34 6.30 4.96
C SER A 46 2.76 6.11 5.49
N PHE A 47 3.50 5.13 4.96
CA PHE A 47 4.90 4.89 5.31
C PHE A 47 5.80 6.13 5.10
N LEU A 48 5.62 6.85 3.98
CA LEU A 48 6.40 8.07 3.71
C LEU A 48 6.04 9.24 4.63
N LEU A 49 4.78 9.34 5.06
CA LEU A 49 4.32 10.40 5.97
C LEU A 49 4.68 10.12 7.43
N ASP A 50 4.74 8.86 7.82
CA ASP A 50 5.14 8.42 9.16
C ASP A 50 6.66 8.32 9.34
N ALA A 51 7.43 8.58 8.27
CA ALA A 51 8.88 8.56 8.32
C ALA A 51 9.41 9.61 9.33
N PRO A 52 10.47 9.29 10.07
CA PRO A 52 11.03 10.21 11.05
C PRO A 52 11.53 11.50 10.36
N VAL A 53 11.12 12.63 10.91
CA VAL A 53 11.56 13.97 10.49
C VAL A 53 12.51 14.55 11.53
N PHE A 54 13.44 15.40 11.07
CA PHE A 54 14.33 16.11 11.98
C PHE A 54 13.55 17.12 12.83
N THR A 55 13.92 17.23 14.10
CA THR A 55 13.42 18.30 14.97
C THR A 55 14.08 19.64 14.62
N ASP A 56 13.45 20.75 15.02
CA ASP A 56 14.01 22.09 14.80
C ASP A 56 15.41 22.26 15.41
N GLU A 57 15.65 21.65 16.58
CA GLU A 57 16.97 21.64 17.23
C GLU A 57 18.02 20.89 16.41
N GLN A 58 17.64 19.75 15.81
CA GLN A 58 18.53 18.99 14.93
C GLN A 58 18.83 19.77 13.66
N ILE A 59 17.83 20.45 13.08
CA ILE A 59 18.01 21.31 11.91
C ILE A 59 18.98 22.45 12.24
N ALA A 60 18.81 23.13 13.37
CA ALA A 60 19.70 24.21 13.80
C ALA A 60 21.14 23.72 14.00
N THR A 61 21.32 22.53 14.57
CA THR A 61 22.64 21.91 14.74
C THR A 61 23.29 21.58 13.39
N ILE A 62 22.52 21.04 12.44
CA ILE A 62 22.98 20.75 11.07
C ILE A 62 23.42 22.03 10.36
N GLU A 63 22.67 23.13 10.49
CA GLU A 63 23.04 24.42 9.91
C GLU A 63 24.35 24.97 10.48
N GLN A 64 24.52 24.93 11.80
CA GLN A 64 25.77 25.36 12.44
C GLN A 64 26.94 24.50 11.98
N THR A 65 26.76 23.18 11.95
CA THR A 65 27.76 22.23 11.48
C THR A 65 28.16 22.51 10.03
N ARG A 66 27.19 22.77 9.14
CA ARG A 66 27.45 23.16 7.74
C ARG A 66 28.30 24.43 7.64
N LYS A 67 28.03 25.45 8.48
CA LYS A 67 28.81 26.68 8.50
C LYS A 67 30.27 26.42 8.89
N GLU A 68 30.51 25.63 9.92
CA GLU A 68 31.86 25.29 10.37
C GLU A 68 32.63 24.43 9.35
N ILE A 69 31.95 23.45 8.73
CA ILE A 69 32.55 22.66 7.64
C ILE A 69 32.95 23.56 6.47
N ASN A 70 32.09 24.50 6.07
CA ASN A 70 32.41 25.42 4.97
C ASN A 70 33.61 26.31 5.31
N LYS A 71 33.70 26.82 6.55
CA LYS A 71 34.87 27.57 7.02
C LYS A 71 36.14 26.71 6.96
N TRP A 72 36.06 25.45 7.37
CA TRP A 72 37.20 24.52 7.29
C TRP A 72 37.65 24.27 5.85
N ARG A 73 36.71 24.10 4.90
CA ARG A 73 37.03 23.86 3.48
C ARG A 73 37.66 25.06 2.78
N LEU A 74 37.37 26.27 3.25
CA LEU A 74 37.90 27.52 2.70
C LEU A 74 39.24 27.93 3.33
N LYS A 75 39.74 27.14 4.30
CA LYS A 75 41.00 27.36 4.99
C LYS A 75 42.10 26.48 4.39
#